data_AF-A0A3A5V2G9-F1
#
_entry.id   AF-A0A3A5V2G9-F1
#
_cell.length_a   1.000
_cell.length_b   1.000
_cell.length_c   1.000
_cell.angle_alpha   90.00
_cell.angle_beta   90.00
_cell.angle_gamma   90.00
#
_symmetry.space_group_name_H-M   'P 1'
#
loop_
_entity.id
_entity.type
_entity.pdbx_description
1 polymer ?
#
loop_
_entity_poly.entity_id
_entity_poly.type
_entity_poly.pdbx_seq_one_letter_code
_entity_poly.pdbx_strand_id
1 'polypeptide(L)'
;MNRRTVFWFTNIVGPLILLSYWRGVAAFDDPLVYWGEVPESMQSFIVPWMFVAAAGYLLMFHRFFFAWSEDEVASLHWPGKASDGKGVQRLFLLYAAFLLTSLVWIDLTRMYIEGPSAIKAIAIVAVLATAGLASVGFGVLVWPARERLGGANLAVVGSVMLSIQCMWWDAIYWVLNFGF
;
A
#
# COMPACT_ATOMS: atom_id res chain seq x y z
N MET A 1 -16.69 -6.37 -13.32
CA MET A 1 -15.23 -6.63 -13.33
C MET A 1 -15.00 -7.93 -12.59
N ASN A 2 -14.16 -8.81 -13.11
CA ASN A 2 -13.92 -10.13 -12.50
C ASN A 2 -12.73 -10.07 -11.54
N ARG A 3 -12.77 -10.89 -10.48
CA ARG A 3 -11.68 -11.04 -9.50
C ARG A 3 -10.33 -11.39 -10.12
N ARG A 4 -10.32 -12.19 -11.20
CA ARG A 4 -9.13 -12.58 -11.98
C ARG A 4 -8.41 -11.39 -12.59
N THR A 5 -9.14 -10.33 -12.98
CA THR A 5 -8.53 -9.08 -13.48
C THR A 5 -7.69 -8.43 -12.39
N VAL A 6 -8.25 -8.32 -11.18
CA VAL A 6 -7.54 -7.73 -10.03
C VAL A 6 -6.33 -8.59 -9.66
N PHE A 7 -6.48 -9.92 -9.66
CA PHE A 7 -5.39 -10.84 -9.40
C PHE A 7 -4.20 -10.63 -10.35
N TRP A 8 -4.44 -10.63 -11.67
CA TRP A 8 -3.35 -10.45 -12.63
C TRP A 8 -2.75 -9.06 -12.59
N PHE A 9 -3.57 -8.01 -12.42
CA PHE A 9 -3.06 -6.67 -12.20
C PHE A 9 -2.08 -6.64 -11.03
N THR A 10 -2.47 -7.21 -9.88
CA THR A 10 -1.63 -7.26 -8.69
C THR A 10 -0.35 -8.07 -8.89
N ASN A 11 -0.42 -9.22 -9.57
CA ASN A 11 0.76 -10.07 -9.84
C ASN A 11 1.70 -9.51 -10.90
N ILE A 12 1.24 -8.60 -11.76
CA ILE A 12 2.08 -7.92 -12.74
C ILE A 12 2.71 -6.67 -12.12
N VAL A 13 1.91 -5.83 -11.45
CA VAL A 13 2.39 -4.56 -10.88
C VAL A 13 3.24 -4.79 -9.63
N GLY A 14 2.93 -5.80 -8.81
CA GLY A 14 3.68 -6.13 -7.59
C GLY A 14 5.19 -6.30 -7.83
N PRO A 15 5.63 -7.20 -8.74
CA PRO A 15 7.04 -7.34 -9.10
C PRO A 15 7.66 -6.08 -9.70
N LEU A 16 6.89 -5.25 -10.42
CA LEU A 16 7.40 -3.97 -10.94
C LEU A 16 7.75 -2.99 -9.83
N ILE A 17 7.07 -3.04 -8.68
CA ILE A 17 7.44 -2.25 -7.50
C ILE A 17 8.86 -2.63 -7.07
N LEU A 18 9.17 -3.93 -6.98
CA LEU A 18 10.53 -4.38 -6.61
C LEU A 18 11.58 -3.93 -7.62
N LEU A 19 11.25 -3.95 -8.91
CA LEU A 19 12.13 -3.42 -9.97
C LEU A 19 12.35 -1.90 -9.81
N SER A 20 11.31 -1.16 -9.44
CA SER A 20 11.39 0.27 -9.13
C SER A 20 12.32 0.53 -7.94
N TYR A 21 12.20 -0.26 -6.87
CA TYR A 21 13.10 -0.18 -5.72
C TYR A 21 14.55 -0.46 -6.09
N TRP A 22 14.81 -1.52 -6.86
CA TRP A 22 16.16 -1.84 -7.33
C TRP A 22 16.77 -0.70 -8.15
N ARG A 23 16.01 -0.13 -9.09
CA ARG A 23 16.46 0.99 -9.92
C ARG A 23 16.66 2.28 -9.11
N GLY A 24 15.82 2.54 -8.11
CA GLY A 24 15.94 3.69 -7.22
C GLY A 24 17.19 3.59 -6.36
N VAL A 25 17.35 2.50 -5.62
CA VAL A 25 18.52 2.25 -4.75
C VAL A 25 19.82 2.26 -5.53
N ALA A 26 19.85 1.72 -6.75
CA ALA A 26 21.04 1.72 -7.60
C ALA A 26 21.37 3.08 -8.25
N ALA A 27 20.53 4.11 -8.06
CA ALA A 27 20.73 5.43 -8.66
C ALA A 27 21.74 6.31 -7.90
N PHE A 28 22.03 5.99 -6.64
CA PHE A 28 22.95 6.74 -5.79
C PHE A 28 24.00 5.82 -5.17
N ASP A 29 25.21 6.32 -4.96
CA ASP A 29 26.29 5.57 -4.30
C ASP A 29 25.96 5.27 -2.83
N ASP A 30 25.27 6.20 -2.17
CA ASP A 30 24.70 6.02 -0.84
C ASP A 30 23.16 5.96 -0.91
N PRO A 31 22.56 4.76 -0.87
CA PRO A 31 21.11 4.60 -0.85
C PRO A 31 20.42 5.19 0.38
N LEU A 32 21.16 5.51 1.45
CA LEU A 32 20.58 6.07 2.67
C LEU A 32 20.02 7.47 2.44
N VAL A 33 20.39 8.14 1.34
CA VAL A 33 19.81 9.43 0.93
C VAL A 33 18.27 9.39 0.85
N TYR A 34 17.67 8.24 0.54
CA TYR A 34 16.20 8.08 0.48
C TYR A 34 15.51 8.22 1.84
N TRP A 35 16.23 8.14 2.95
CA TRP A 35 15.67 8.32 4.29
C TRP A 35 15.54 9.80 4.69
N GLY A 36 16.10 10.73 3.94
CA GLY A 36 16.09 12.15 4.33
C GLY A 36 16.73 12.35 5.68
N GLU A 37 16.04 13.04 6.58
CA GLU A 37 16.49 13.33 7.95
C GLU A 37 16.03 12.28 8.97
N VAL A 38 15.44 11.16 8.53
CA VAL A 38 15.00 10.10 9.46
C VAL A 38 16.21 9.54 10.22
N PRO A 39 16.25 9.60 11.56
CA PRO A 39 17.39 9.11 12.35
C PRO A 39 17.60 7.60 12.20
N GLU A 40 18.85 7.14 12.24
CA GLU A 40 19.22 5.72 12.09
C GLU A 40 18.51 4.79 13.10
N SER A 41 18.28 5.26 14.32
CA SER A 41 17.52 4.53 15.34
C SER A 41 16.08 4.24 14.92
N MET A 42 15.47 5.19 14.21
CA MET A 42 14.11 5.06 13.67
C MET A 42 14.11 4.23 12.39
N GLN A 43 15.12 4.37 11.51
CA GLN A 43 15.28 3.48 10.35
C GLN A 43 15.34 2.01 10.78
N SER A 44 16.16 1.70 11.80
CA SER A 44 16.31 0.37 12.38
C SER A 44 15.00 -0.18 13.00
N PHE A 45 14.08 0.71 13.39
CA PHE A 45 12.76 0.33 13.89
C PHE A 45 11.71 0.16 12.77
N ILE A 46 11.77 1.00 11.73
CA ILE A 46 10.84 1.00 10.60
C ILE A 46 11.09 -0.19 9.68
N VAL A 47 12.35 -0.55 9.41
CA VAL A 47 12.69 -1.65 8.50
C VAL A 47 12.02 -2.99 8.90
N PRO A 48 12.07 -3.45 10.17
CA PRO A 48 11.30 -4.60 10.62
C PRO A 48 9.79 -4.48 10.36
N TRP A 49 9.22 -3.28 10.54
CA TRP A 49 7.81 -3.01 10.27
C TRP A 49 7.44 -3.17 8.79
N MET A 50 8.36 -2.92 7.85
CA MET A 50 8.13 -3.20 6.43
C MET A 50 7.84 -4.69 6.18
N PHE A 51 8.52 -5.60 6.89
CA PHE A 51 8.27 -7.04 6.80
C PHE A 51 6.93 -7.43 7.44
N VAL A 52 6.57 -6.79 8.55
CA VAL A 52 5.24 -6.96 9.17
C VAL A 52 4.14 -6.51 8.21
N ALA A 53 4.32 -5.36 7.55
CA ALA A 53 3.40 -4.88 6.53
C ALA A 53 3.31 -5.84 5.33
N ALA A 54 4.44 -6.38 4.86
CA ALA A 54 4.46 -7.39 3.80
C ALA A 54 3.69 -8.66 4.19
N ALA A 55 3.85 -9.14 5.43
CA ALA A 55 3.05 -10.24 5.96
C ALA A 55 1.55 -9.90 5.99
N GLY A 56 1.20 -8.69 6.43
CA GLY A 56 -0.18 -8.20 6.43
C GLY A 56 -0.80 -8.14 5.02
N TYR A 57 -0.02 -7.67 4.05
CA TYR A 57 -0.40 -7.69 2.63
C TYR A 57 -0.65 -9.12 2.12
N LEU A 58 0.22 -10.08 2.44
CA LEU A 58 0.05 -11.48 2.04
C LEU A 58 -1.17 -12.14 2.69
N LEU A 59 -1.49 -11.80 3.94
CA LEU A 59 -2.71 -12.25 4.61
C LEU A 59 -3.95 -11.79 3.86
N MET A 60 -4.01 -10.50 3.49
CA MET A 60 -5.11 -9.96 2.69
C MET A 60 -5.17 -10.60 1.29
N PHE A 61 -4.03 -10.68 0.61
CA PHE A 61 -3.91 -11.26 -0.73
C PHE A 61 -4.44 -12.70 -0.75
N HIS A 62 -4.04 -13.52 0.22
CA HIS A 62 -4.54 -14.88 0.37
C HIS A 62 -6.07 -14.90 0.52
N ARG A 63 -6.64 -14.03 1.36
CA ARG A 63 -8.10 -13.99 1.57
C ARG A 63 -8.84 -13.61 0.30
N PHE A 64 -8.42 -12.53 -0.36
CA PHE A 64 -9.09 -12.04 -1.56
C PHE A 64 -9.00 -13.01 -2.74
N PHE A 65 -7.85 -13.66 -2.96
CA PHE A 65 -7.60 -14.38 -4.22
C PHE A 65 -7.62 -15.90 -4.11
N PHE A 66 -7.40 -16.46 -2.92
CA PHE A 66 -7.35 -17.92 -2.74
C PHE A 66 -8.41 -18.45 -1.79
N ALA A 67 -8.72 -17.73 -0.71
CA ALA A 67 -9.66 -18.23 0.30
C ALA A 67 -11.13 -17.94 -0.03
N TRP A 68 -11.44 -16.73 -0.49
CA TRP A 68 -12.82 -16.33 -0.79
C TRP A 68 -13.21 -16.64 -2.24
N SER A 69 -14.49 -16.89 -2.46
CA SER A 69 -15.09 -17.03 -3.78
C SER A 69 -15.26 -15.67 -4.47
N GLU A 70 -15.61 -15.68 -5.77
CA GLU A 70 -15.89 -14.44 -6.50
C GLU A 70 -17.10 -13.69 -5.91
N ASP A 71 -18.16 -14.40 -5.53
CA ASP A 71 -19.36 -13.82 -4.92
C ASP A 71 -19.08 -13.23 -3.53
N GLU A 72 -18.23 -13.89 -2.74
CA GLU A 72 -17.81 -13.38 -1.44
C GLU A 72 -17.03 -12.08 -1.58
N VAL A 73 -16.10 -11.97 -2.54
CA VAL A 73 -15.39 -10.72 -2.81
C VAL A 73 -16.31 -9.65 -3.41
N ALA A 74 -17.23 -10.03 -4.30
CA ALA A 74 -18.21 -9.12 -4.88
C ALA A 74 -19.16 -8.53 -3.83
N SER A 75 -19.39 -9.25 -2.74
CA SER A 75 -20.23 -8.79 -1.63
C SER A 75 -19.56 -7.75 -0.70
N LEU A 76 -18.26 -7.47 -0.86
CA LEU A 76 -17.56 -6.47 -0.05
C LEU A 76 -18.10 -5.05 -0.33
N HIS A 77 -18.27 -4.26 0.72
CA HIS A 77 -18.88 -2.94 0.63
C HIS A 77 -18.40 -2.05 1.78
N TRP A 78 -18.59 -0.73 1.63
CA TRP A 78 -18.24 0.23 2.67
C TRP A 78 -19.17 0.12 3.89
N PRO A 79 -18.67 0.39 5.11
CA PRO A 79 -19.53 0.44 6.30
C PRO A 79 -20.75 1.34 6.13
N GLY A 80 -21.89 0.91 6.67
CA GLY A 80 -23.16 1.66 6.56
C GLY A 80 -23.82 1.61 5.18
N LYS A 81 -23.33 0.77 4.26
CA LYS A 81 -23.97 0.47 2.97
C LYS A 81 -24.37 -0.99 2.92
N ALA A 82 -25.37 -1.32 2.11
CA ALA A 82 -25.67 -2.71 1.76
C ALA A 82 -24.70 -3.18 0.66
N SER A 83 -24.52 -4.50 0.56
CA SER A 83 -23.82 -5.11 -0.57
C SER A 83 -24.58 -4.83 -1.88
N ASP A 84 -23.89 -4.28 -2.87
CA ASP A 84 -24.42 -3.98 -4.20
C ASP A 84 -23.71 -4.80 -5.31
N GLY A 85 -22.96 -5.84 -4.92
CA GLY A 85 -22.20 -6.68 -5.84
C GLY A 85 -20.97 -6.01 -6.47
N LYS A 86 -20.63 -4.77 -6.08
CA LYS A 86 -19.48 -4.02 -6.64
C LYS A 86 -18.19 -4.14 -5.83
N GLY A 87 -18.08 -5.13 -4.94
CA GLY A 87 -16.92 -5.31 -4.07
C GLY A 87 -15.61 -5.53 -4.83
N VAL A 88 -15.64 -6.28 -5.94
CA VAL A 88 -14.46 -6.48 -6.79
C VAL A 88 -13.97 -5.16 -7.40
N GLN A 89 -14.89 -4.27 -7.81
CA GLN A 89 -14.56 -2.95 -8.34
C GLN A 89 -13.87 -2.07 -7.29
N ARG A 90 -14.39 -2.07 -6.06
CA ARG A 90 -13.79 -1.33 -4.93
C ARG A 90 -12.42 -1.89 -4.58
N LEU A 91 -12.29 -3.21 -4.55
CA LEU A 91 -11.03 -3.88 -4.29
C LEU A 91 -9.97 -3.52 -5.35
N PHE A 92 -10.35 -3.52 -6.63
CA PHE A 92 -9.46 -3.08 -7.70
C PHE A 92 -9.03 -1.63 -7.56
N LEU A 93 -9.96 -0.72 -7.23
CA LEU A 93 -9.62 0.68 -7.02
C LEU A 93 -8.57 0.85 -5.91
N LEU A 94 -8.73 0.13 -4.80
CA LEU A 94 -7.76 0.14 -3.70
C LEU A 94 -6.41 -0.46 -4.12
N TYR A 95 -6.40 -1.59 -4.82
CA TYR A 95 -5.15 -2.17 -5.34
C TYR A 95 -4.46 -1.27 -6.36
N ALA A 96 -5.20 -0.64 -7.27
CA ALA A 96 -4.65 0.28 -8.25
C ALA A 96 -4.07 1.51 -7.57
N ALA A 97 -4.82 2.14 -6.65
CA ALA A 97 -4.34 3.27 -5.87
C ALA A 97 -3.07 2.90 -5.08
N PHE A 98 -3.08 1.76 -4.39
CA PHE A 98 -1.94 1.31 -3.58
C PHE A 98 -0.71 0.96 -4.44
N LEU A 99 -0.87 0.08 -5.43
CA LEU A 99 0.27 -0.48 -6.16
C LEU A 99 0.90 0.51 -7.14
N LEU A 100 0.08 1.33 -7.85
CA LEU A 100 0.63 2.29 -8.81
C LEU A 100 1.37 3.42 -8.11
N THR A 101 0.88 3.89 -6.95
CA THR A 101 1.59 4.89 -6.16
C THR A 101 2.84 4.32 -5.51
N SER A 102 2.77 3.08 -4.99
CA SER A 102 3.94 2.34 -4.50
C SER A 102 4.96 2.01 -5.58
N LEU A 103 4.56 1.99 -6.87
CA LEU A 103 5.49 1.79 -7.97
C LEU A 103 6.30 3.06 -8.26
N VAL A 104 5.70 4.24 -8.17
CA VAL A 104 6.32 5.51 -8.61
C VAL A 104 6.98 6.32 -7.50
N TRP A 105 6.71 6.04 -6.22
CA TRP A 105 7.16 6.91 -5.13
C TRP A 105 8.69 7.10 -5.09
N ILE A 106 9.48 6.03 -5.25
CA ILE A 106 10.95 6.10 -5.16
C ILE A 106 11.56 6.86 -6.33
N ASP A 107 10.91 6.82 -7.50
CA ASP A 107 11.30 7.62 -8.67
C ASP A 107 11.03 9.09 -8.47
N LEU A 108 9.84 9.42 -7.94
CA LEU A 108 9.52 10.80 -7.59
C LEU A 108 10.47 11.34 -6.54
N THR A 109 10.81 10.51 -5.54
CA THR A 109 11.79 10.84 -4.50
C THR A 109 13.17 11.09 -5.09
N ARG A 110 13.64 10.23 -6.00
CA ARG A 110 14.88 10.45 -6.75
C ARG A 110 14.86 11.78 -7.51
N MET A 111 13.81 12.02 -8.29
CA MET A 111 13.68 13.25 -9.07
C MET A 111 13.70 14.50 -8.18
N TYR A 112 13.17 14.39 -6.95
CA TYR A 112 13.25 15.47 -5.97
C TYR A 112 14.67 15.65 -5.44
N ILE A 113 15.36 14.59 -5.03
CA ILE A 113 16.76 14.64 -4.56
C ILE A 113 17.67 15.28 -5.62
N GLU A 114 17.53 14.87 -6.88
CA GLU A 114 18.34 15.40 -8.01
C GLU A 114 18.02 16.87 -8.36
N GLY A 115 16.84 17.37 -7.97
CA GLY A 115 16.42 18.73 -8.30
C GLY A 115 15.17 19.13 -7.52
N PRO A 116 15.33 19.64 -6.29
CA PRO A 116 14.21 19.92 -5.39
C PRO A 116 13.24 20.94 -5.98
N SER A 117 11.94 20.68 -5.84
CA SER A 117 10.90 21.66 -6.17
C SER A 117 9.61 21.37 -5.40
N ALA A 118 8.81 22.41 -5.18
CA ALA A 118 7.53 22.28 -4.49
C ALA A 118 6.58 21.31 -5.20
N ILE A 119 6.56 21.29 -6.53
CA ILE A 119 5.70 20.40 -7.32
C ILE A 119 6.09 18.93 -7.07
N LYS A 120 7.39 18.62 -7.08
CA LYS A 120 7.89 17.26 -6.83
C LYS A 120 7.61 16.82 -5.39
N ALA A 121 7.82 17.70 -4.40
CA ALA A 121 7.46 17.42 -3.01
C ALA A 121 5.97 17.11 -2.86
N ILE A 122 5.08 17.94 -3.42
CA ILE A 122 3.64 17.71 -3.40
C ILE A 122 3.27 16.39 -4.07
N ALA A 123 3.91 16.05 -5.19
CA ALA A 123 3.68 14.78 -5.88
C ALA A 123 4.05 13.58 -4.99
N ILE A 124 5.20 13.61 -4.31
CA ILE A 124 5.62 12.56 -3.36
C ILE A 124 4.62 12.41 -2.23
N VAL A 125 4.24 13.52 -1.58
CA VAL A 125 3.26 13.51 -0.48
C VAL A 125 1.92 12.95 -0.96
N ALA A 126 1.46 13.34 -2.14
CA ALA A 126 0.21 12.86 -2.71
C ALA A 126 0.23 11.34 -2.99
N VAL A 127 1.33 10.81 -3.53
CA VAL A 127 1.42 9.36 -3.80
C VAL A 127 1.51 8.55 -2.50
N LEU A 128 2.29 9.00 -1.51
CA LEU A 128 2.39 8.33 -0.22
C LEU A 128 1.05 8.38 0.55
N ALA A 129 0.41 9.54 0.60
CA ALA A 129 -0.92 9.67 1.21
C ALA A 129 -1.96 8.78 0.52
N THR A 130 -1.90 8.67 -0.81
CA THR A 130 -2.80 7.78 -1.57
C THR A 130 -2.54 6.31 -1.24
N ALA A 131 -1.28 5.88 -1.16
CA ALA A 131 -0.92 4.52 -0.74
C ALA A 131 -1.40 4.22 0.68
N GLY A 132 -1.16 5.13 1.63
CA GLY A 132 -1.60 5.01 3.02
C GLY A 132 -3.13 4.99 3.18
N LEU A 133 -3.86 5.84 2.46
CA LEU A 133 -5.32 5.82 2.46
C LEU A 133 -5.87 4.54 1.83
N ALA A 134 -5.24 4.03 0.77
CA ALA A 134 -5.63 2.76 0.17
C ALA A 134 -5.36 1.58 1.12
N SER A 135 -4.25 1.58 1.85
CA SER A 135 -3.94 0.52 2.83
C SER A 135 -5.00 0.45 3.94
N VAL A 136 -5.45 1.61 4.44
CA VAL A 136 -6.56 1.71 5.40
C VAL A 136 -7.88 1.28 4.74
N GLY A 137 -8.09 1.69 3.50
CA GLY A 137 -9.26 1.39 2.70
C GLY A 137 -9.54 -0.11 2.56
N PHE A 138 -8.52 -0.96 2.48
CA PHE A 138 -8.70 -2.42 2.47
C PHE A 138 -9.43 -2.92 3.73
N GLY A 139 -9.00 -2.47 4.91
CA GLY A 139 -9.60 -2.84 6.18
C GLY A 139 -11.02 -2.31 6.30
N VAL A 140 -11.26 -1.06 5.88
CA VAL A 140 -12.59 -0.44 5.86
C VAL A 140 -13.53 -1.21 4.93
N LEU A 141 -13.07 -1.62 3.74
CA LEU A 141 -13.86 -2.39 2.77
C LEU A 141 -14.24 -3.79 3.31
N VAL A 142 -13.34 -4.41 4.07
CA VAL A 142 -13.56 -5.75 4.65
C VAL A 142 -14.37 -5.69 5.94
N TRP A 143 -14.38 -4.55 6.65
CA TRP A 143 -14.95 -4.42 7.99
C TRP A 143 -16.37 -4.99 8.16
N PRO A 144 -17.34 -4.75 7.23
CA PRO A 144 -18.69 -5.29 7.36
C PRO A 144 -18.76 -6.81 7.14
N ALA A 145 -17.71 -7.43 6.60
CA ALA A 145 -17.67 -8.86 6.31
C ALA A 145 -17.21 -9.71 7.50
N ARG A 146 -16.76 -9.10 8.61
CA ARG A 146 -16.12 -9.80 9.74
C ARG A 146 -16.97 -10.89 10.39
N GLU A 147 -18.28 -10.68 10.47
CA GLU A 147 -19.22 -11.62 11.10
C GLU A 147 -19.72 -12.69 10.13
N ARG A 148 -19.61 -12.45 8.81
CA ARG A 148 -20.20 -13.31 7.77
C ARG A 148 -19.19 -14.12 6.96
N LEU A 149 -17.95 -13.64 6.81
CA LEU A 149 -16.91 -14.31 6.03
C LEU A 149 -15.81 -14.85 6.93
N GLY A 150 -15.54 -16.16 6.79
CA GLY A 150 -14.43 -16.81 7.46
C GLY A 150 -13.10 -16.12 7.13
N GLY A 151 -12.34 -15.75 8.16
CA GLY A 151 -11.03 -15.11 8.01
C GLY A 151 -11.05 -13.62 7.64
N ALA A 152 -12.21 -12.95 7.64
CA ALA A 152 -12.28 -11.50 7.40
C ALA A 152 -11.52 -10.69 8.47
N ASN A 153 -11.52 -11.15 9.72
CA ASN A 153 -10.69 -10.55 10.77
C ASN A 153 -9.19 -10.61 10.44
N LEU A 154 -8.71 -11.66 9.77
CA LEU A 154 -7.31 -11.76 9.36
C LEU A 154 -6.98 -10.79 8.23
N ALA A 155 -7.90 -10.55 7.29
CA ALA A 155 -7.72 -9.52 6.28
C ALA A 155 -7.72 -8.11 6.90
N VAL A 156 -8.55 -7.85 7.93
CA VAL A 156 -8.52 -6.58 8.66
C VAL A 156 -7.20 -6.40 9.43
N VAL A 157 -6.73 -7.43 10.13
CA VAL A 157 -5.40 -7.42 10.79
C VAL A 157 -4.30 -7.14 9.76
N GLY A 158 -4.36 -7.80 8.59
CA GLY A 158 -3.41 -7.55 7.51
C GLY A 158 -3.43 -6.11 7.00
N SER A 159 -4.62 -5.49 6.89
CA SER A 159 -4.74 -4.06 6.54
C SER A 159 -4.19 -3.14 7.62
N VAL A 160 -4.37 -3.47 8.91
CA VAL A 160 -3.80 -2.69 10.02
C VAL A 160 -2.28 -2.74 9.97
N MET A 161 -1.69 -3.93 9.82
CA MET A 161 -0.24 -4.11 9.68
C MET A 161 0.31 -3.31 8.50
N LEU A 162 -0.36 -3.37 7.35
CA LEU A 162 0.02 -2.60 6.16
C LEU A 162 -0.12 -1.09 6.39
N SER A 163 -1.18 -0.65 7.06
CA SER A 163 -1.46 0.77 7.28
C SER A 163 -0.52 1.42 8.29
N ILE A 164 -0.04 0.68 9.29
CA ILE A 164 1.02 1.19 10.18
C ILE A 164 2.25 1.56 9.35
N GLN A 165 2.64 0.74 8.37
CA GLN A 165 3.72 1.10 7.46
C GLN A 165 3.32 2.24 6.53
N CYS A 166 2.33 2.03 5.66
CA CYS A 166 2.10 2.94 4.54
C CYS A 166 1.43 4.26 4.93
N MET A 167 0.55 4.26 5.93
CA MET A 167 -0.11 5.48 6.40
C MET A 167 0.73 6.19 7.45
N TRP A 168 1.19 5.47 8.47
CA TRP A 168 1.89 6.10 9.58
C TRP A 168 3.38 6.32 9.29
N TRP A 169 4.14 5.26 8.98
CA TRP A 169 5.58 5.41 8.75
C TRP A 169 5.89 6.17 7.45
N ASP A 170 5.22 5.84 6.35
CA ASP A 170 5.57 6.42 5.05
C ASP A 170 4.87 7.78 4.83
N ALA A 171 3.53 7.83 4.88
CA ALA A 171 2.79 9.04 4.52
C ALA A 171 2.80 10.16 5.56
N ILE A 172 3.05 9.84 6.84
CA ILE A 172 3.11 10.83 7.92
C ILE A 172 4.55 11.01 8.38
N TYR A 173 5.15 9.98 8.97
CA TYR A 173 6.44 10.13 9.65
C TYR A 173 7.57 10.45 8.68
N TRP A 174 7.73 9.69 7.60
CA TRP A 174 8.77 9.94 6.60
C TRP A 174 8.55 11.30 5.93
N VAL A 175 7.32 11.67 5.55
CA VAL A 175 7.03 12.99 4.98
C VAL A 175 7.43 14.15 5.92
N LEU A 176 7.25 14.00 7.23
CA LEU A 176 7.67 15.01 8.21
C LEU A 176 9.20 15.13 8.34
N ASN A 177 9.94 14.09 7.97
CA ASN A 177 11.41 14.01 8.06
C ASN A 177 12.07 13.98 6.67
N PHE A 178 11.29 14.15 5.61
CA PHE A 178 11.73 14.18 4.22
C PHE A 178 12.44 15.48 3.87
N GLY A 179 12.55 16.42 4.82
CA GLY A 179 13.08 17.76 4.63
C GLY A 179 14.57 17.77 4.28
N PHE A 180 14.86 17.81 2.98
CA PHE A 180 16.12 18.30 2.44
C PHE A 180 16.03 19.82 2.21
#